data_AF-A0A087SWU1-F1
#
_entry.id   AF-A0A087SWU1-F1
#
_cell.length_a   1.000
_cell.length_b   1.000
_cell.length_c   1.000
_cell.angle_alpha   90.00
_cell.angle_beta   90.00
_cell.angle_gamma   90.00
#
_symmetry.space_group_name_H-M   'P 1'
#
loop_
_entity.id
_entity.type
_entity.pdbx_description
1 polymer ?
#
loop_
_entity_poly.entity_id
_entity_poly.type
_entity_poly.pdbx_seq_one_letter_code
_entity_poly.pdbx_strand_id
1 'polypeptide(L)'
;MKCELVPSEVSEKVPFVLPSYNSSKDENNLCGRISKSGSFMWLVNNASIDFCNTRGEWCGGHNFEQALKNPYAKILDGVEFTSAHLPFPALAVVVNQDHDSLICVMNANSKTVERVILIPESVTSIDVVSGSGGACQDTNYLNPRLRYMFGIAAVGTVNGHIYLLDLCLDEDFTCNEDLPNVTAVISKKDFTAQRREIAISKKQHIFMRLNDKSIQDGCFQLQSRSNTLGRFPCDDVFVTALQYIRSLATLAVGFSFGGIQLWNLQDLSLQFTISTSLHEQPVISFAFQEPENDPRNFCYLWVISGPLPEEPKPKEVAVASLYSFTYNKRKYDNEFGMFYTDLQSCNKRFEYPLTNDPFKPLHSNSSIGTRLISCQAVHMTDSSQAMDMRSGNASESLSEETSLCFFSWEVWFDSETSPSSYHLVVFDLNQWYQAQMPFHFRCDYGELSPFMAIYSLETVAQNLQREPVLGIYAVPQNIKKFKSLAASEEFFYPSALS
;
A
#
# COMPACT_ATOMS: atom_id res chain seq x y z
N MET A 1 -34.26 4.36 8.22
CA MET A 1 -33.16 4.57 9.17
C MET A 1 -31.93 3.98 8.49
N LYS A 2 -30.83 4.73 8.30
CA LYS A 2 -29.64 4.14 7.67
C LYS A 2 -28.98 3.21 8.68
N CYS A 3 -28.54 2.02 8.27
CA CYS A 3 -27.70 1.15 9.10
C CYS A 3 -26.23 1.60 9.03
N GLU A 4 -26.00 2.89 9.32
CA GLU A 4 -24.65 3.38 9.57
C GLU A 4 -24.28 3.04 11.00
N LEU A 5 -23.16 2.33 11.14
CA LEU A 5 -22.64 1.93 12.44
C LEU A 5 -21.75 3.03 13.00
N VAL A 6 -21.61 3.02 14.33
CA VAL A 6 -20.54 3.75 15.02
C VAL A 6 -19.49 2.71 15.42
N PRO A 7 -18.20 2.97 15.24
CA PRO A 7 -17.17 2.04 15.71
C PRO A 7 -17.35 1.75 17.21
N SER A 8 -17.14 0.49 17.59
CA SER A 8 -17.22 -0.03 18.97
C SER A 8 -16.35 0.78 19.94
N GLU A 9 -15.11 1.01 19.53
CA GLU A 9 -14.13 1.83 20.21
C GLU A 9 -13.40 2.69 19.17
N VAL A 10 -13.25 3.97 19.47
CA VAL A 10 -12.35 4.87 18.75
C VAL A 10 -11.33 5.33 19.78
N SER A 11 -10.04 5.19 19.48
CA SER A 11 -9.00 5.75 20.36
C SER A 11 -9.26 7.25 20.57
N GLU A 12 -8.91 7.78 21.74
CA GLU A 12 -8.96 9.22 21.97
C GLU A 12 -8.26 9.97 20.84
N LYS A 13 -8.74 11.18 20.50
CA LYS A 13 -8.04 12.06 19.56
C LYS A 13 -6.60 12.15 20.04
N VAL A 14 -5.68 11.88 19.13
CA VAL A 14 -4.27 12.03 19.37
C VAL A 14 -3.86 13.36 18.76
N PRO A 15 -3.99 14.50 19.48
CA PRO A 15 -3.64 15.80 18.92
C PRO A 15 -2.15 15.82 18.63
N PHE A 16 -1.79 16.20 17.41
CA PHE A 16 -0.39 16.41 17.05
C PHE A 16 0.03 17.79 17.53
N VAL A 17 1.16 17.86 18.21
CA VAL A 17 1.88 19.12 18.41
C VAL A 17 2.75 19.29 17.17
N LEU A 18 2.43 20.26 16.31
CA LEU A 18 3.31 20.65 15.21
C LEU A 18 4.73 20.85 15.78
N PRO A 19 5.76 20.18 15.25
CA PRO A 19 7.11 20.35 15.74
C PRO A 19 7.58 21.79 15.55
N SER A 20 8.50 22.22 16.40
CA SER A 20 9.08 23.57 16.53
C SER A 20 9.81 24.11 15.29
N TYR A 21 9.82 23.39 14.16
CA TYR A 21 10.43 23.83 12.92
C TYR A 21 9.39 24.64 12.14
N ASN A 22 9.53 25.97 12.18
CA ASN A 22 8.79 26.90 11.33
C ASN A 22 9.11 26.62 9.84
N SER A 23 8.44 25.67 9.21
CA SER A 23 8.41 25.59 7.76
C SER A 23 7.47 26.67 7.22
N SER A 24 7.84 27.23 6.07
CA SER A 24 7.06 28.26 5.38
C SER A 24 5.63 27.81 5.08
N LYS A 25 4.72 28.79 5.03
CA LYS A 25 3.24 28.74 5.00
C LYS A 25 2.55 27.90 3.91
N ASP A 26 3.22 26.97 3.23
CA ASP A 26 2.58 26.04 2.30
C ASP A 26 2.33 24.69 2.99
N GLU A 27 1.14 24.54 3.58
CA GLU A 27 0.59 23.31 4.17
C GLU A 27 0.26 22.22 3.13
N ASN A 28 0.92 22.22 1.97
CA ASN A 28 0.49 21.44 0.81
C ASN A 28 0.97 19.97 0.79
N ASN A 29 1.64 19.49 1.85
CA ASN A 29 2.11 18.10 1.92
C ASN A 29 2.18 17.58 3.35
N LEU A 30 1.02 17.49 3.98
CA LEU A 30 0.85 16.87 5.27
C LEU A 30 0.30 15.45 5.07
N CYS A 31 1.02 14.42 5.52
CA CYS A 31 0.52 13.05 5.52
C CYS A 31 0.90 12.31 6.80
N GLY A 32 0.02 11.40 7.24
CA GLY A 32 0.21 10.64 8.47
C GLY A 32 0.09 9.15 8.17
N ARG A 33 1.00 8.35 8.73
CA ARG A 33 0.96 6.89 8.61
C ARG A 33 1.17 6.25 9.97
N ILE A 34 0.63 5.05 10.11
CA ILE A 34 0.65 4.24 11.33
C ILE A 34 1.47 2.98 11.02
N SER A 35 2.29 2.55 11.97
CA SER A 35 3.12 1.36 11.79
C SER A 35 2.27 0.11 11.59
N LYS A 36 2.82 -0.88 10.89
CA LYS A 36 2.16 -2.18 10.64
C LYS A 36 1.80 -2.93 11.94
N SER A 37 2.48 -2.61 13.03
CA SER A 37 2.20 -3.12 14.38
C SER A 37 1.20 -2.27 15.16
N GLY A 38 0.85 -1.07 14.68
CA GLY A 38 0.11 -0.06 15.43
C GLY A 38 0.88 0.54 16.63
N SER A 39 2.19 0.29 16.74
CA SER A 39 2.97 0.67 17.94
C SER A 39 3.57 2.07 17.88
N PHE A 40 3.67 2.68 16.70
CA PHE A 40 4.08 4.07 16.53
C PHE A 40 3.44 4.65 15.27
N MET A 41 3.54 5.98 15.13
CA MET A 41 3.04 6.72 13.99
C MET A 41 4.17 7.62 13.47
N TRP A 42 4.11 7.97 12.20
CA TRP A 42 4.95 9.01 11.65
C TRP A 42 4.14 10.01 10.83
N LEU A 43 4.48 11.28 11.02
CA LEU A 43 3.92 12.41 10.33
C LEU A 43 4.96 12.94 9.36
N VAL A 44 4.54 13.25 8.15
CA VAL A 44 5.35 13.97 7.18
C VAL A 44 4.73 15.34 6.99
N ASN A 45 5.55 16.38 7.07
CA ASN A 45 5.20 17.74 6.70
C ASN A 45 6.30 18.29 5.77
N ASN A 46 6.00 18.36 4.47
CA ASN A 46 6.98 18.73 3.44
C ASN A 46 8.26 17.89 3.53
N ALA A 47 9.39 18.46 3.95
CA ALA A 47 10.67 17.77 4.10
C ALA A 47 10.94 17.19 5.50
N SER A 48 10.00 17.34 6.44
CA SER A 48 10.16 16.88 7.82
C SER A 48 9.39 15.59 8.04
N ILE A 49 10.00 14.67 8.78
CA ILE A 49 9.35 13.45 9.30
C ILE A 49 9.45 13.43 10.83
N ASP A 50 8.33 13.23 11.49
CA ASP A 50 8.23 13.18 12.95
C ASP A 50 7.59 11.88 13.40
N PHE A 51 8.19 11.26 14.41
CA PHE A 51 7.72 10.01 15.00
C PHE A 51 6.94 10.32 16.29
N CYS A 52 5.77 9.73 16.40
CA CYS A 52 4.91 9.82 17.58
C CYS A 52 4.63 8.43 18.14
N ASN A 53 4.50 8.33 19.46
CA ASN A 53 3.98 7.10 20.07
C ASN A 53 2.46 7.01 19.90
N THR A 54 1.85 5.91 20.36
CA THR A 54 0.40 5.68 20.26
C THR A 54 -0.47 6.69 21.02
N ARG A 55 0.11 7.49 21.92
CA ARG A 55 -0.55 8.60 22.62
C ARG A 55 -0.38 9.95 21.92
N GLY A 56 0.37 10.01 20.81
CA GLY A 56 0.67 11.23 20.06
C GLY A 56 1.82 12.05 20.59
N GLU A 57 2.52 11.55 21.59
CA GLU A 57 3.66 12.25 22.12
C GLU A 57 4.80 12.15 21.11
N TRP A 58 5.36 13.30 20.74
CA TRP A 58 6.51 13.38 19.86
C TRP A 58 7.71 12.65 20.48
N CYS A 59 8.33 11.77 19.69
CA CYS A 59 9.41 10.88 20.10
C CYS A 59 10.73 11.14 19.37
N GLY A 60 10.76 12.10 18.44
CA GLY A 60 11.91 12.39 17.58
C GLY A 60 11.47 12.65 16.14
N GLY A 61 12.37 13.19 15.33
CA GLY A 61 12.10 13.49 13.93
C GLY A 61 13.38 13.87 13.18
N HIS A 62 13.25 14.04 11.88
CA HIS A 62 14.33 14.45 11.00
C HIS A 62 13.81 15.47 9.97
N ASN A 63 14.59 16.52 9.70
CA ASN A 63 14.24 17.55 8.73
C ASN A 63 15.25 17.54 7.58
N PHE A 64 14.82 17.04 6.42
CA PHE A 64 15.68 16.91 5.25
C PHE A 64 15.97 18.26 4.58
N GLU A 65 15.06 19.25 4.66
CA GLU A 65 15.32 20.59 4.14
C GLU A 65 16.54 21.23 4.83
N GLN A 66 16.62 21.12 6.16
CA GLN A 66 17.74 21.62 6.95
C GLN A 66 19.01 20.80 6.71
N ALA A 67 18.89 19.47 6.67
CA ALA A 67 20.04 18.58 6.45
C ALA A 67 20.68 18.81 5.07
N LEU A 68 19.86 18.88 4.01
CA LEU A 68 20.29 19.10 2.62
C LEU A 68 20.59 20.57 2.30
N LYS A 69 20.18 21.50 3.17
CA LYS A 69 20.18 22.95 2.89
C LYS A 69 19.40 23.27 1.60
N ASN A 70 18.31 22.54 1.36
CA ASN A 70 17.48 22.65 0.16
C ASN A 70 16.02 22.93 0.54
N PRO A 71 15.51 24.16 0.31
CA PRO A 71 14.12 24.51 0.63
C PRO A 71 13.07 23.83 -0.27
N TYR A 72 13.49 23.25 -1.39
CA TYR A 72 12.61 22.52 -2.31
C TYR A 72 12.56 21.02 -2.01
N ALA A 73 13.31 20.54 -1.01
CA ALA A 73 13.24 19.16 -0.60
C ALA A 73 11.82 18.81 -0.13
N LYS A 74 11.32 17.63 -0.53
CA LYS A 74 9.98 17.19 -0.18
C LYS A 74 9.92 15.68 -0.03
N ILE A 75 9.40 15.19 1.10
CA ILE A 75 9.10 13.77 1.27
C ILE A 75 7.82 13.44 0.47
N LEU A 76 7.89 12.49 -0.45
CA LEU A 76 6.72 12.09 -1.24
C LEU A 76 6.10 10.76 -0.79
N ASP A 77 6.92 9.79 -0.40
CA ASP A 77 6.43 8.48 0.00
C ASP A 77 7.37 7.85 1.04
N GLY A 78 6.84 6.88 1.77
CA GLY A 78 7.58 6.19 2.81
C GLY A 78 6.95 4.86 3.20
N VAL A 79 7.76 3.82 3.24
CA VAL A 79 7.28 2.46 3.54
C VAL A 79 8.06 1.83 4.68
N GLU A 80 7.32 1.19 5.60
CA GLU A 80 7.89 0.42 6.69
C GLU A 80 8.29 -1.00 6.23
N PHE A 81 9.49 -1.42 6.63
CA PHE A 81 9.98 -2.78 6.44
C PHE A 81 10.81 -3.25 7.62
N THR A 82 11.01 -4.57 7.71
CA THR A 82 11.83 -5.22 8.72
C THR A 82 12.99 -5.95 8.06
N SER A 83 14.14 -6.01 8.73
CA SER A 83 15.32 -6.72 8.22
C SER A 83 16.04 -7.40 9.39
N ALA A 84 16.67 -8.55 9.15
CA ALA A 84 17.57 -9.15 10.14
C ALA A 84 18.82 -8.28 10.41
N HIS A 85 19.15 -7.37 9.49
CA HIS A 85 20.26 -6.42 9.65
C HIS A 85 19.88 -5.18 10.46
N LEU A 86 18.59 -4.98 10.75
CA LEU A 86 18.07 -3.82 11.47
C LEU A 86 17.26 -4.29 12.70
N PRO A 87 17.66 -3.93 13.93
CA PRO A 87 17.04 -4.48 15.15
C PRO A 87 15.60 -4.01 15.38
N PHE A 88 15.15 -2.97 14.67
CA PHE A 88 13.82 -2.40 14.76
C PHE A 88 13.28 -2.16 13.35
N PRO A 89 11.94 -2.00 13.20
CA PRO A 89 11.36 -1.59 11.93
C PRO A 89 12.06 -0.35 11.38
N ALA A 90 12.29 -0.37 10.08
CA ALA A 90 12.93 0.71 9.34
C ALA A 90 11.94 1.33 8.37
N LEU A 91 12.16 2.59 8.03
CA LEU A 91 11.43 3.30 6.99
C LEU A 91 12.35 3.52 5.80
N ALA A 92 11.90 3.14 4.60
CA ALA A 92 12.49 3.64 3.35
C ALA A 92 11.70 4.88 2.93
N VAL A 93 12.31 6.05 3.02
CA VAL A 93 11.69 7.37 2.80
C VAL A 93 12.22 7.97 1.50
N VAL A 94 11.31 8.44 0.64
CA VAL A 94 11.64 9.13 -0.60
C VAL A 94 11.64 10.64 -0.35
N VAL A 95 12.77 11.29 -0.61
CA VAL A 95 12.93 12.74 -0.55
C VAL A 95 13.24 13.26 -1.95
N ASN A 96 12.30 13.94 -2.59
CA ASN A 96 12.52 14.58 -3.88
C ASN A 96 13.23 15.91 -3.71
N GLN A 97 14.12 16.19 -4.65
CA GLN A 97 14.81 17.46 -4.85
C GLN A 97 14.41 18.03 -6.22
N ASP A 98 15.06 19.11 -6.65
CA ASP A 98 14.70 19.82 -7.89
C ASP A 98 14.77 18.94 -9.15
N HIS A 99 15.75 18.03 -9.21
CA HIS A 99 16.04 17.24 -10.42
C HIS A 99 16.28 15.74 -10.15
N ASP A 100 16.42 15.35 -8.89
CA ASP A 100 16.74 13.99 -8.46
C ASP A 100 16.01 13.68 -7.15
N SER A 101 16.21 12.47 -6.63
CA SER A 101 15.64 12.05 -5.36
C SER A 101 16.67 11.35 -4.50
N LEU A 102 16.45 11.39 -3.19
CA LEU A 102 17.11 10.54 -2.22
C LEU A 102 16.13 9.46 -1.76
N ILE A 103 16.64 8.24 -1.64
CA ILE A 103 15.99 7.18 -0.85
C ILE A 103 16.80 7.02 0.42
N CYS A 104 16.16 7.33 1.55
CA CYS A 104 16.75 7.31 2.88
C CYS A 104 16.23 6.10 3.66
N VAL A 105 17.13 5.28 4.22
CA VAL A 105 16.75 4.22 5.17
C VAL A 105 16.88 4.79 6.57
N MET A 106 15.76 4.87 7.29
CA MET A 106 15.69 5.40 8.65
C MET A 106 15.38 4.30 9.65
N ASN A 107 16.06 4.31 10.79
CA ASN A 107 15.74 3.44 11.91
C ASN A 107 14.65 4.10 12.77
N ALA A 108 13.46 3.50 12.86
CA ALA A 108 12.34 4.09 13.59
C ALA A 108 12.57 4.17 15.12
N ASN A 109 13.50 3.38 15.67
CA ASN A 109 13.80 3.40 17.09
C ASN A 109 14.85 4.45 17.49
N SER A 110 15.92 4.63 16.72
CA SER A 110 16.89 5.70 16.97
C SER A 110 16.52 7.03 16.31
N LYS A 111 15.60 7.01 15.33
CA LYS A 111 15.13 8.17 14.55
C LYS A 111 16.28 8.77 13.72
N THR A 112 17.24 7.93 13.36
CA THR A 112 18.43 8.28 12.59
C THR A 112 18.31 7.80 11.16
N VAL A 113 18.93 8.54 10.25
CA VAL A 113 19.12 8.14 8.86
C VAL A 113 20.37 7.26 8.81
N GLU A 114 20.17 5.97 8.51
CA GLU A 114 21.23 4.96 8.44
C GLU A 114 21.86 4.89 7.05
N ARG A 115 21.12 5.34 6.02
CA ARG A 115 21.57 5.30 4.64
C ARG A 115 20.90 6.36 3.80
N VAL A 116 21.66 6.96 2.88
CA VAL A 116 21.16 7.93 1.90
C VAL A 116 21.63 7.51 0.51
N ILE A 117 20.69 7.30 -0.41
CA ILE A 117 20.94 6.80 -1.76
C ILE A 117 20.43 7.82 -2.78
N LEU A 118 21.32 8.33 -3.63
CA LEU A 118 20.98 9.24 -4.72
C LEU A 118 20.42 8.49 -5.93
N ILE A 119 19.20 8.86 -6.30
CA ILE A 119 18.46 8.34 -7.45
C ILE A 119 18.46 9.40 -8.54
N PRO A 120 18.91 9.09 -9.77
CA PRO A 120 19.13 10.07 -10.84
C PRO A 120 17.84 10.54 -11.53
N GLU A 121 16.68 10.37 -10.88
CA GLU A 121 15.35 10.68 -11.41
C GLU A 121 14.38 10.87 -10.23
N SER A 122 13.36 11.70 -10.42
CA SER A 122 12.33 11.94 -9.40
C SER A 122 11.52 10.67 -9.13
N VAL A 123 11.60 10.18 -7.89
CA VAL A 123 10.84 9.06 -7.38
C VAL A 123 9.44 9.53 -6.98
N THR A 124 8.43 8.68 -7.22
CA THR A 124 7.00 8.98 -7.02
C THR A 124 6.31 7.95 -6.14
N SER A 125 6.84 6.74 -6.05
CA SER A 125 6.32 5.67 -5.19
C SER A 125 7.42 4.69 -4.83
N ILE A 126 7.30 4.08 -3.65
CA ILE A 126 8.23 3.06 -3.17
C ILE A 126 7.47 1.93 -2.46
N ASP A 127 7.95 0.70 -2.63
CA ASP A 127 7.58 -0.42 -1.77
C ASP A 127 8.79 -1.31 -1.51
N VAL A 128 8.80 -2.08 -0.42
CA VAL A 128 9.89 -3.00 -0.09
C VAL A 128 9.50 -4.43 -0.42
N VAL A 129 10.16 -4.99 -1.43
CA VAL A 129 9.99 -6.38 -1.88
C VAL A 129 10.50 -7.35 -0.81
N SER A 130 11.64 -7.02 -0.19
CA SER A 130 12.25 -7.84 0.86
C SER A 130 13.17 -6.96 1.69
N GLY A 131 13.09 -7.02 3.02
CA GLY A 131 14.13 -6.45 3.90
C GLY A 131 15.33 -7.40 4.10
N SER A 132 15.23 -8.63 3.60
CA SER A 132 16.27 -9.65 3.65
C SER A 132 17.05 -9.74 2.33
N GLY A 133 18.17 -10.47 2.34
CA GLY A 133 18.99 -10.74 1.16
C GLY A 133 19.47 -12.19 1.09
N GLY A 134 20.31 -12.50 0.12
CA GLY A 134 20.90 -13.82 -0.04
C GLY A 134 19.87 -14.91 -0.37
N ALA A 135 20.25 -16.17 -0.18
CA ALA A 135 19.35 -17.32 -0.27
C ALA A 135 18.67 -17.56 1.08
N CYS A 136 17.57 -16.86 1.34
CA CYS A 136 16.77 -17.00 2.55
C CYS A 136 15.30 -17.28 2.22
N GLN A 137 14.49 -17.51 3.25
CA GLN A 137 13.06 -17.81 3.12
C GLN A 137 12.33 -16.72 2.32
N ASP A 138 12.57 -15.44 2.65
CA ASP A 138 11.91 -14.29 2.01
C ASP A 138 12.20 -14.17 0.51
N THR A 139 13.40 -14.54 0.08
CA THR A 139 13.87 -14.39 -1.31
C THR A 139 13.78 -15.69 -2.10
N ASN A 140 13.37 -16.81 -1.48
CA ASN A 140 13.42 -18.14 -2.10
C ASN A 140 12.49 -18.29 -3.31
N TYR A 141 11.42 -17.50 -3.38
CA TYR A 141 10.52 -17.49 -4.53
C TYR A 141 10.84 -16.40 -5.55
N LEU A 142 11.80 -15.52 -5.25
CA LEU A 142 12.28 -14.49 -6.19
C LEU A 142 13.28 -15.07 -7.21
N ASN A 143 13.44 -14.33 -8.31
CA ASN A 143 14.45 -14.62 -9.32
C ASN A 143 15.83 -14.76 -8.67
N PRO A 144 16.64 -15.77 -9.03
CA PRO A 144 17.96 -15.98 -8.45
C PRO A 144 18.87 -14.75 -8.50
N ARG A 145 18.72 -13.90 -9.52
CA ARG A 145 19.49 -12.64 -9.62
C ARG A 145 19.18 -11.70 -8.45
N LEU A 146 17.92 -11.56 -8.06
CA LEU A 146 17.53 -10.68 -6.96
C LEU A 146 18.11 -11.12 -5.62
N ARG A 147 18.46 -12.41 -5.46
CA ARG A 147 19.09 -12.94 -4.26
C ARG A 147 20.51 -12.44 -4.03
N TYR A 148 21.12 -11.79 -5.02
CA TYR A 148 22.40 -11.10 -4.81
C TYR A 148 22.23 -9.81 -4.01
N MET A 149 21.05 -9.19 -4.02
CA MET A 149 20.74 -7.95 -3.31
C MET A 149 20.44 -8.21 -1.82
N PHE A 150 20.59 -7.19 -1.00
CA PHE A 150 20.30 -7.24 0.44
C PHE A 150 19.44 -6.05 0.85
N GLY A 151 18.15 -6.33 1.07
CA GLY A 151 17.13 -5.29 1.05
C GLY A 151 16.82 -4.89 -0.39
N ILE A 152 15.60 -5.16 -0.83
CA ILE A 152 15.15 -4.91 -2.21
C ILE A 152 13.96 -3.97 -2.13
N ALA A 153 14.11 -2.78 -2.69
CA ALA A 153 13.01 -1.83 -2.85
C ALA A 153 12.55 -1.77 -4.32
N ALA A 154 11.25 -1.81 -4.55
CA ALA A 154 10.65 -1.42 -5.83
C ALA A 154 10.47 0.09 -5.84
N VAL A 155 10.91 0.74 -6.92
CA VAL A 155 10.91 2.20 -7.04
C VAL A 155 10.20 2.59 -8.32
N GLY A 156 9.17 3.42 -8.17
CA GLY A 156 8.39 4.02 -9.25
C GLY A 156 8.77 5.49 -9.40
N THR A 157 8.87 5.96 -10.64
CA THR A 157 9.40 7.31 -10.94
C THR A 157 8.47 8.09 -11.84
N VAL A 158 8.78 9.37 -12.01
CA VAL A 158 8.34 10.16 -13.17
C VAL A 158 8.73 9.44 -14.47
N ASN A 159 8.05 9.70 -15.57
CA ASN A 159 8.20 8.97 -16.84
C ASN A 159 7.78 7.49 -16.84
N GLY A 160 7.26 6.98 -15.72
CA GLY A 160 6.74 5.61 -15.62
C GLY A 160 7.82 4.54 -15.56
N HIS A 161 9.08 4.87 -15.23
CA HIS A 161 10.09 3.85 -15.01
C HIS A 161 9.85 3.09 -13.71
N ILE A 162 10.12 1.79 -13.76
CA ILE A 162 10.06 0.88 -12.62
C ILE A 162 11.44 0.27 -12.42
N TYR A 163 11.97 0.39 -11.21
CA TYR A 163 13.27 -0.11 -10.83
C TYR A 163 13.20 -1.03 -9.61
N LEU A 164 14.19 -1.92 -9.49
CA LEU A 164 14.50 -2.66 -8.28
C LEU A 164 15.85 -2.15 -7.75
N LEU A 165 15.83 -1.59 -6.54
CA LEU A 165 16.97 -1.02 -5.85
C LEU A 165 17.53 -2.01 -4.83
N ASP A 166 18.83 -2.28 -4.90
CA ASP A 166 19.57 -2.95 -3.84
C ASP A 166 19.89 -1.94 -2.73
N LEU A 167 19.26 -2.12 -1.58
CA LEU A 167 19.53 -1.27 -0.43
C LEU A 167 20.93 -1.51 0.11
N CYS A 168 21.56 -2.67 -0.13
CA CYS A 168 22.87 -3.08 0.41
C CYS A 168 22.94 -3.14 1.95
N LEU A 169 21.90 -3.69 2.61
CA LEU A 169 21.80 -3.79 4.08
C LEU A 169 22.90 -4.66 4.73
N ASP A 170 23.65 -5.42 3.93
CA ASP A 170 24.83 -6.18 4.31
C ASP A 170 26.13 -5.35 4.38
N GLU A 171 26.14 -4.15 3.79
CA GLU A 171 27.32 -3.31 3.67
C GLU A 171 27.27 -2.11 4.63
N ASP A 172 28.43 -1.75 5.19
CA ASP A 172 28.59 -0.58 6.06
C ASP A 172 29.07 0.63 5.24
N PHE A 173 28.18 1.18 4.42
CA PHE A 173 28.46 2.38 3.65
C PHE A 173 28.28 3.64 4.51
N THR A 174 29.37 4.30 4.86
CA THR A 174 29.34 5.64 5.45
C THR A 174 28.78 6.64 4.43
N CYS A 175 27.61 7.20 4.70
CA CYS A 175 26.94 8.22 3.89
C CYS A 175 26.10 9.14 4.76
N ASN A 176 25.70 10.28 4.21
CA ASN A 176 24.73 11.21 4.79
C ASN A 176 24.10 12.03 3.66
N GLU A 177 23.25 12.99 4.02
CA GLU A 177 22.51 13.84 3.11
C GLU A 177 23.44 14.72 2.24
N ASP A 178 24.57 15.18 2.77
CA ASP A 178 25.58 15.98 2.04
C ASP A 178 26.45 15.10 1.11
N LEU A 179 26.60 13.80 1.41
CA LEU A 179 27.40 12.85 0.65
C LEU A 179 26.63 11.52 0.48
N PRO A 180 25.58 11.50 -0.37
CA PRO A 180 24.77 10.31 -0.60
C PRO A 180 25.54 9.27 -1.42
N ASN A 181 25.24 7.99 -1.21
CA ASN A 181 25.75 6.94 -2.08
C ASN A 181 25.05 7.01 -3.44
N VAL A 182 25.79 6.82 -4.52
CA VAL A 182 25.22 6.89 -5.87
C VAL A 182 24.71 5.53 -6.35
N THR A 183 23.82 5.55 -7.33
CA THR A 183 23.32 4.33 -7.97
C THR A 183 24.09 3.95 -9.24
N ALA A 184 24.17 2.65 -9.50
CA ALA A 184 24.60 2.06 -10.76
C ALA A 184 23.37 1.54 -11.50
N VAL A 185 22.90 2.33 -12.47
CA VAL A 185 21.75 1.96 -13.31
C VAL A 185 22.13 0.80 -14.24
N ILE A 186 21.37 -0.28 -14.20
CA ILE A 186 21.67 -1.50 -14.95
C ILE A 186 20.40 -2.14 -15.53
N SER A 187 20.49 -2.74 -16.72
CA SER A 187 19.39 -3.53 -17.24
C SER A 187 19.27 -4.85 -16.49
N LYS A 188 18.06 -5.39 -16.38
CA LYS A 188 17.83 -6.72 -15.78
C LYS A 188 18.58 -7.87 -16.45
N LYS A 189 19.02 -7.70 -17.71
CA LYS A 189 19.79 -8.71 -18.44
C LYS A 189 21.26 -8.73 -18.04
N ASP A 190 21.79 -7.57 -17.68
CA ASP A 190 23.21 -7.38 -17.38
C ASP A 190 23.54 -7.61 -15.90
N PHE A 191 22.52 -7.65 -15.04
CA PHE A 191 22.72 -7.84 -13.62
C PHE A 191 23.19 -9.25 -13.24
N THR A 192 24.32 -9.30 -12.54
CA THR A 192 24.99 -10.51 -12.03
C THR A 192 25.62 -10.22 -10.67
N ALA A 193 26.00 -11.27 -9.93
CA ALA A 193 26.75 -11.13 -8.68
C ALA A 193 28.04 -10.31 -8.86
N GLN A 194 28.81 -10.58 -9.91
CA GLN A 194 30.04 -9.83 -10.21
C GLN A 194 29.76 -8.33 -10.45
N ARG A 195 28.63 -7.99 -11.10
CA ARG A 195 28.24 -6.59 -11.28
C ARG A 195 27.91 -5.92 -9.95
N ARG A 196 27.25 -6.64 -9.03
CA ARG A 196 27.02 -6.16 -7.67
C ARG A 196 28.35 -5.91 -6.93
N GLU A 197 29.27 -6.87 -6.95
CA GLU A 197 30.59 -6.73 -6.31
C GLU A 197 31.36 -5.51 -6.82
N ILE A 198 31.34 -5.28 -8.15
CA ILE A 198 31.97 -4.09 -8.75
C ILE A 198 31.30 -2.81 -8.25
N ALA A 199 29.96 -2.77 -8.15
CA ALA A 199 29.23 -1.62 -7.64
C ALA A 199 29.59 -1.36 -6.16
N ILE A 200 29.60 -2.40 -5.32
CA ILE A 200 29.98 -2.31 -3.90
C ILE A 200 31.41 -1.81 -3.73
N SER A 201 32.36 -2.29 -4.55
CA SER A 201 33.75 -1.81 -4.50
C SER A 201 33.89 -0.30 -4.78
N LYS A 202 32.87 0.28 -5.42
CA LYS A 202 32.75 1.71 -5.72
C LYS A 202 31.76 2.43 -4.79
N LYS A 203 31.26 1.77 -3.75
CA LYS A 203 30.20 2.25 -2.84
C LYS A 203 28.93 2.69 -3.57
N GLN A 204 28.51 1.90 -4.57
CA GLN A 204 27.33 2.16 -5.37
C GLN A 204 26.21 1.15 -5.10
N HIS A 205 24.97 1.62 -5.15
CA HIS A 205 23.77 0.78 -5.06
C HIS A 205 23.33 0.31 -6.44
N ILE A 206 22.95 -0.95 -6.59
CA ILE A 206 22.40 -1.45 -7.86
C ILE A 206 20.99 -0.90 -8.05
N PHE A 207 20.74 -0.25 -9.19
CA PHE A 207 19.42 0.25 -9.58
C PHE A 207 19.00 -0.42 -10.89
N MET A 208 18.32 -1.56 -10.77
CA MET A 208 17.98 -2.41 -11.90
C MET A 208 16.65 -1.98 -12.52
N ARG A 209 16.65 -1.66 -13.81
CA ARG A 209 15.41 -1.30 -14.52
C ARG A 209 14.60 -2.56 -14.91
N LEU A 210 13.30 -2.55 -14.59
CA LEU A 210 12.39 -3.69 -14.77
C LEU A 210 11.65 -3.63 -16.12
N ASN A 211 11.19 -2.42 -16.50
CA ASN A 211 10.35 -2.16 -17.65
C ASN A 211 11.08 -1.49 -18.83
N ASP A 212 12.34 -1.88 -19.10
CA ASP A 212 13.18 -1.35 -20.19
C ASP A 212 12.45 -1.19 -21.54
N LYS A 213 11.59 -2.15 -21.87
CA LYS A 213 10.89 -2.20 -23.16
C LYS A 213 9.73 -1.23 -23.27
N SER A 214 9.23 -0.73 -22.16
CA SER A 214 8.02 0.10 -22.09
C SER A 214 8.25 1.53 -22.53
N ILE A 215 9.48 1.98 -22.74
CA ILE A 215 9.77 3.37 -23.12
C ILE A 215 10.55 3.37 -24.42
N GLN A 216 9.97 4.01 -25.45
CA GLN A 216 10.52 4.08 -26.79
C GLN A 216 10.16 5.44 -27.40
N ASP A 217 11.14 6.11 -28.01
CA ASP A 217 10.95 7.38 -28.72
C ASP A 217 10.24 8.47 -27.88
N GLY A 218 10.59 8.59 -26.59
CA GLY A 218 9.99 9.54 -25.66
C GLY A 218 8.53 9.25 -25.27
N CYS A 219 8.03 8.06 -25.62
CA CYS A 219 6.70 7.61 -25.26
C CYS A 219 6.75 6.42 -24.30
N PHE A 220 5.89 6.44 -23.29
CA PHE A 220 5.54 5.28 -22.50
C PHE A 220 4.53 4.41 -23.28
N GLN A 221 4.82 3.13 -23.41
CA GLN A 221 4.00 2.11 -24.05
C GLN A 221 3.45 1.18 -22.97
N LEU A 222 2.13 1.25 -22.76
CA LEU A 222 1.44 0.27 -21.92
C LEU A 222 1.41 -1.06 -22.66
N GLN A 223 2.35 -1.94 -22.33
CA GLN A 223 2.45 -3.25 -22.95
C GLN A 223 1.50 -4.25 -22.32
N SER A 224 1.01 -5.18 -23.13
CA SER A 224 0.52 -6.50 -22.75
C SER A 224 1.53 -7.55 -23.21
N ARG A 225 1.31 -8.84 -22.90
CA ARG A 225 2.25 -9.92 -23.26
C ARG A 225 2.62 -9.95 -24.74
N SER A 226 1.70 -9.58 -25.63
CA SER A 226 1.89 -9.63 -27.09
C SER A 226 1.79 -8.30 -27.82
N ASN A 227 1.07 -7.31 -27.27
CA ASN A 227 0.68 -6.10 -27.97
C ASN A 227 0.90 -4.85 -27.12
N THR A 228 1.02 -3.69 -27.75
CA THR A 228 0.92 -2.39 -27.06
C THR A 228 -0.55 -1.99 -26.97
N LEU A 229 -1.04 -1.77 -25.75
CA LEU A 229 -2.44 -1.40 -25.47
C LEU A 229 -2.67 0.12 -25.52
N GLY A 230 -1.64 0.91 -25.20
CA GLY A 230 -1.69 2.37 -25.21
C GLY A 230 -0.31 2.99 -25.33
N ARG A 231 -0.26 4.24 -25.82
CA ARG A 231 0.95 5.05 -25.91
C ARG A 231 0.66 6.42 -25.31
N PHE A 232 1.58 6.88 -24.46
CA PHE A 232 1.46 8.13 -23.72
C PHE A 232 2.80 8.88 -23.83
N PRO A 233 2.82 10.22 -23.90
CA PRO A 233 4.04 10.98 -23.68
C PRO A 233 4.66 10.61 -22.33
N CYS A 234 5.97 10.40 -22.24
CA CYS A 234 6.60 10.05 -20.97
C CYS A 234 6.34 11.09 -19.89
N ASP A 235 6.39 12.38 -20.24
CA ASP A 235 6.19 13.50 -19.31
C ASP A 235 4.80 13.50 -18.64
N ASP A 236 3.82 12.81 -19.24
CA ASP A 236 2.45 12.68 -18.71
C ASP A 236 2.26 11.39 -17.88
N VAL A 237 3.29 10.56 -17.76
CA VAL A 237 3.22 9.26 -17.06
C VAL A 237 4.12 9.26 -15.85
N PHE A 238 3.55 8.92 -14.71
CA PHE A 238 4.26 8.58 -13.48
C PHE A 238 3.59 7.41 -12.76
N VAL A 239 4.38 6.73 -11.92
CA VAL A 239 3.93 5.58 -11.12
C VAL A 239 3.32 6.08 -9.82
N THR A 240 2.04 5.81 -9.61
CA THR A 240 1.26 6.36 -8.49
C THR A 240 1.06 5.37 -7.35
N ALA A 241 1.20 4.08 -7.60
CA ALA A 241 1.07 3.05 -6.58
C ALA A 241 1.98 1.84 -6.86
N LEU A 242 2.58 1.31 -5.80
CA LEU A 242 3.35 0.08 -5.81
C LEU A 242 2.91 -0.82 -4.66
N GLN A 243 2.75 -2.12 -4.93
CA GLN A 243 2.58 -3.13 -3.89
C GLN A 243 3.19 -4.46 -4.32
N TYR A 244 4.15 -4.96 -3.55
CA TYR A 244 4.66 -6.30 -3.67
C TYR A 244 3.79 -7.29 -2.90
N ILE A 245 3.27 -8.28 -3.62
CA ILE A 245 2.41 -9.33 -3.08
C ILE A 245 3.25 -10.60 -2.97
N ARG A 246 3.69 -10.88 -1.74
CA ARG A 246 4.62 -11.98 -1.43
C ARG A 246 4.13 -13.35 -1.90
N SER A 247 2.88 -13.71 -1.61
CA SER A 247 2.31 -15.02 -1.97
C SER A 247 2.17 -15.24 -3.48
N LEU A 248 2.26 -14.17 -4.27
CA LEU A 248 2.20 -14.21 -5.74
C LEU A 248 3.57 -13.97 -6.40
N ALA A 249 4.60 -13.64 -5.61
CA ALA A 249 5.86 -13.05 -6.07
C ALA A 249 5.65 -11.97 -7.15
N THR A 250 4.62 -11.13 -6.96
CA THR A 250 4.14 -10.18 -7.98
C THR A 250 4.24 -8.76 -7.47
N LEU A 251 4.82 -7.86 -8.26
CA LEU A 251 4.78 -6.43 -8.04
C LEU A 251 3.61 -5.83 -8.83
N ALA A 252 2.60 -5.34 -8.14
CA ALA A 252 1.53 -4.55 -8.72
C ALA A 252 1.99 -3.09 -8.88
N VAL A 253 1.80 -2.54 -10.07
CA VAL A 253 2.22 -1.19 -10.45
C VAL A 253 1.03 -0.44 -11.02
N GLY A 254 0.64 0.65 -10.38
CA GLY A 254 -0.41 1.55 -10.82
C GLY A 254 0.16 2.83 -11.42
N PHE A 255 -0.46 3.33 -12.48
CA PHE A 255 -0.03 4.54 -13.17
C PHE A 255 -1.07 5.67 -13.03
N SER A 256 -0.59 6.90 -13.22
CA SER A 256 -1.35 8.16 -13.26
C SER A 256 -2.51 8.20 -14.25
N PHE A 257 -2.49 7.38 -15.31
CA PHE A 257 -3.58 7.28 -16.28
C PHE A 257 -4.55 6.12 -16.02
N GLY A 258 -4.47 5.49 -14.83
CA GLY A 258 -5.34 4.39 -14.40
C GLY A 258 -4.88 3.00 -14.84
N GLY A 259 -3.85 2.89 -15.68
CA GLY A 259 -3.32 1.60 -16.11
C GLY A 259 -2.65 0.85 -14.95
N ILE A 260 -2.65 -0.49 -15.03
CA ILE A 260 -2.01 -1.35 -14.04
C ILE A 260 -1.18 -2.43 -14.73
N GLN A 261 0.03 -2.67 -14.22
CA GLN A 261 0.88 -3.78 -14.62
C GLN A 261 1.20 -4.69 -13.44
N LEU A 262 1.12 -5.99 -13.67
CA LEU A 262 1.52 -7.02 -12.71
C LEU A 262 2.82 -7.66 -13.21
N TRP A 263 3.90 -7.45 -12.46
CA TRP A 263 5.23 -7.96 -12.79
C TRP A 263 5.56 -9.18 -11.93
N ASN A 264 5.83 -10.31 -12.55
CA ASN A 264 6.29 -11.50 -11.84
C ASN A 264 7.79 -11.36 -11.54
N LEU A 265 8.14 -11.42 -10.26
CA LEU A 265 9.53 -11.27 -9.80
C LEU A 265 10.30 -12.59 -9.72
N GLN A 266 9.66 -13.74 -10.02
CA GLN A 266 10.37 -15.01 -10.20
C GLN A 266 11.15 -15.04 -11.51
N ASP A 267 10.58 -14.49 -12.58
CA ASP A 267 11.18 -14.45 -13.92
C ASP A 267 11.49 -13.03 -14.44
N LEU A 268 11.18 -12.00 -13.65
CA LEU A 268 11.39 -10.58 -13.99
C LEU A 268 10.66 -10.16 -15.27
N SER A 269 9.44 -10.69 -15.45
CA SER A 269 8.62 -10.48 -16.64
C SER A 269 7.28 -9.81 -16.33
N LEU A 270 6.71 -9.16 -17.35
CA LEU A 270 5.36 -8.60 -17.28
C LEU A 270 4.36 -9.74 -17.37
N GLN A 271 3.66 -10.03 -16.28
CA GLN A 271 2.73 -11.15 -16.17
C GLN A 271 1.35 -10.80 -16.72
N PHE A 272 0.84 -9.60 -16.41
CA PHE A 272 -0.48 -9.16 -16.86
C PHE A 272 -0.57 -7.64 -16.88
N THR A 273 -1.49 -7.11 -17.68
CA THR A 273 -1.79 -5.67 -17.74
C THR A 273 -3.29 -5.49 -17.69
N ILE A 274 -3.77 -4.71 -16.72
CA ILE A 274 -5.17 -4.30 -16.65
C ILE A 274 -5.22 -2.94 -17.35
N SER A 275 -5.80 -2.92 -18.54
CA SER A 275 -6.12 -1.67 -19.21
C SER A 275 -7.49 -1.23 -18.74
N THR A 276 -7.50 -0.12 -18.04
CA THR A 276 -8.66 0.75 -17.90
C THR A 276 -8.96 1.44 -19.23
N SER A 277 -10.10 2.15 -19.32
CA SER A 277 -10.31 3.07 -20.44
C SER A 277 -9.22 4.15 -20.43
N LEU A 278 -8.77 4.57 -21.61
CA LEU A 278 -7.68 5.54 -21.74
C LEU A 278 -8.10 6.84 -21.05
N HIS A 279 -7.21 7.39 -20.20
CA HIS A 279 -7.44 8.58 -19.37
C HIS A 279 -8.39 8.38 -18.17
N GLU A 280 -8.37 7.20 -17.56
CA GLU A 280 -8.97 7.01 -16.24
C GLU A 280 -8.15 7.67 -15.12
N GLN A 281 -8.78 7.83 -13.96
CA GLN A 281 -8.17 8.38 -12.75
C GLN A 281 -6.90 7.60 -12.35
N PRO A 282 -5.92 8.27 -11.74
CA PRO A 282 -4.73 7.64 -11.15
C PRO A 282 -5.07 6.45 -10.25
N VAL A 283 -4.23 5.42 -10.26
CA VAL A 283 -4.30 4.34 -9.27
C VAL A 283 -3.64 4.79 -7.99
N ILE A 284 -4.39 4.86 -6.90
CA ILE A 284 -3.95 5.44 -5.61
C ILE A 284 -3.46 4.36 -4.64
N SER A 285 -4.10 3.19 -4.64
CA SER A 285 -3.76 2.16 -3.65
C SER A 285 -4.12 0.76 -4.12
N PHE A 286 -3.45 -0.23 -3.53
CA PHE A 286 -3.73 -1.65 -3.68
C PHE A 286 -3.94 -2.31 -2.31
N ALA A 287 -4.84 -3.28 -2.24
CA ALA A 287 -4.96 -4.16 -1.08
C ALA A 287 -5.25 -5.60 -1.49
N PHE A 288 -4.38 -6.51 -1.06
CA PHE A 288 -4.43 -7.92 -1.45
C PHE A 288 -5.19 -8.76 -0.43
N GLN A 289 -6.08 -9.63 -0.92
CA GLN A 289 -6.85 -10.56 -0.11
C GLN A 289 -6.81 -12.00 -0.66
N GLU A 290 -6.70 -12.96 0.26
CA GLU A 290 -6.88 -14.38 -0.04
C GLU A 290 -8.19 -14.87 0.62
N PRO A 291 -8.99 -15.69 -0.09
CA PRO A 291 -10.13 -16.36 0.51
C PRO A 291 -9.65 -17.54 1.36
N GLU A 292 -10.34 -17.82 2.46
CA GLU A 292 -10.05 -18.96 3.35
C GLU A 292 -10.15 -20.29 2.59
N ASN A 293 -11.22 -20.46 1.81
CA ASN A 293 -11.51 -21.68 1.07
C ASN A 293 -11.89 -21.35 -0.38
N ASP A 294 -10.97 -21.59 -1.32
CA ASP A 294 -11.27 -21.51 -2.74
C ASP A 294 -10.75 -22.75 -3.51
N PRO A 295 -11.62 -23.52 -4.19
CA PRO A 295 -11.25 -24.75 -4.88
C PRO A 295 -10.45 -24.52 -6.19
N ARG A 296 -10.35 -23.27 -6.66
CA ARG A 296 -9.74 -22.88 -7.94
C ARG A 296 -8.57 -21.91 -7.76
N ASN A 297 -8.04 -21.79 -6.54
CA ASN A 297 -6.89 -20.94 -6.22
C ASN A 297 -7.11 -19.48 -6.66
N PHE A 298 -8.27 -18.92 -6.35
CA PHE A 298 -8.51 -17.49 -6.54
C PHE A 298 -7.81 -16.66 -5.45
N CYS A 299 -7.26 -15.53 -5.86
CA CYS A 299 -6.83 -14.45 -4.99
C CYS A 299 -7.44 -13.14 -5.49
N TYR A 300 -7.43 -12.11 -4.66
CA TYR A 300 -8.12 -10.86 -4.94
C TYR A 300 -7.24 -9.65 -4.68
N LEU A 301 -7.33 -8.66 -5.56
CA LEU A 301 -6.64 -7.39 -5.42
C LEU A 301 -7.65 -6.26 -5.57
N TRP A 302 -7.79 -5.49 -4.51
CA TRP A 302 -8.41 -4.19 -4.56
C TRP A 302 -7.49 -3.20 -5.27
N VAL A 303 -8.08 -2.44 -6.16
CA VAL A 303 -7.47 -1.33 -6.89
C VAL A 303 -8.33 -0.13 -6.61
N ILE A 304 -7.74 0.89 -5.97
CA ILE A 304 -8.45 2.13 -5.68
C ILE A 304 -7.93 3.16 -6.66
N SER A 305 -8.81 3.65 -7.53
CA SER A 305 -8.51 4.75 -8.44
C SER A 305 -9.20 6.02 -7.96
N GLY A 306 -8.55 7.17 -8.07
CA GLY A 306 -9.08 8.38 -7.45
C GLY A 306 -8.21 9.62 -7.66
N PRO A 307 -8.62 10.76 -7.09
CA PRO A 307 -7.80 11.96 -6.96
C PRO A 307 -6.53 11.68 -6.16
N LEU A 308 -5.42 12.31 -6.56
CA LEU A 308 -4.14 12.17 -5.86
C LEU A 308 -4.18 12.85 -4.47
N PRO A 309 -3.43 12.34 -3.48
CA PRO A 309 -3.37 12.94 -2.14
C PRO A 309 -2.91 14.41 -2.13
N GLU A 310 -2.04 14.80 -3.07
CA GLU A 310 -1.47 16.15 -3.17
C GLU A 310 -2.43 17.17 -3.78
N GLU A 311 -3.53 16.74 -4.39
CA GLU A 311 -4.52 17.68 -4.92
C GLU A 311 -5.13 18.49 -3.75
N PRO A 312 -5.28 19.82 -3.83
CA PRO A 312 -5.86 20.58 -2.72
C PRO A 312 -7.33 20.24 -2.44
N LYS A 313 -8.09 19.89 -3.49
CA LYS A 313 -9.51 19.55 -3.40
C LYS A 313 -9.88 18.54 -4.50
N PRO A 314 -10.42 17.37 -4.15
CA PRO A 314 -10.85 16.39 -5.15
C PRO A 314 -12.09 16.91 -5.89
N LYS A 315 -12.17 16.64 -7.20
CA LYS A 315 -13.34 16.92 -8.05
C LYS A 315 -14.02 15.67 -8.59
N GLU A 316 -13.31 14.56 -8.54
CA GLU A 316 -13.77 13.27 -9.00
C GLU A 316 -14.03 12.35 -7.80
N VAL A 317 -14.79 11.28 -8.05
CA VAL A 317 -15.12 10.28 -7.05
C VAL A 317 -14.14 9.13 -7.18
N ALA A 318 -13.48 8.80 -6.07
CA ALA A 318 -12.64 7.63 -5.97
C ALA A 318 -13.48 6.34 -6.07
N VAL A 319 -12.91 5.29 -6.65
CA VAL A 319 -13.59 4.02 -6.91
C VAL A 319 -12.71 2.86 -6.45
N ALA A 320 -13.27 1.97 -5.63
CA ALA A 320 -12.63 0.72 -5.25
C ALA A 320 -13.11 -0.41 -6.17
N SER A 321 -12.18 -1.04 -6.89
CA SER A 321 -12.45 -2.16 -7.80
C SER A 321 -11.74 -3.42 -7.33
N LEU A 322 -12.47 -4.52 -7.21
CA LEU A 322 -11.92 -5.83 -6.83
C LEU A 322 -11.66 -6.67 -8.07
N TYR A 323 -10.41 -7.07 -8.26
CA TYR A 323 -9.99 -7.96 -9.33
C TYR A 323 -9.67 -9.35 -8.77
N SER A 324 -10.20 -10.38 -9.41
CA SER A 324 -9.84 -11.77 -9.12
C SER A 324 -8.70 -12.23 -10.00
N PHE A 325 -7.74 -12.93 -9.42
CA PHE A 325 -6.67 -13.66 -10.09
C PHE A 325 -6.88 -15.16 -9.90
N THR A 326 -6.84 -15.93 -10.99
CA THR A 326 -6.92 -17.40 -10.92
C THR A 326 -5.56 -18.00 -11.22
N TYR A 327 -5.10 -18.90 -10.36
CA TYR A 327 -3.82 -19.59 -10.53
C TYR A 327 -4.00 -21.09 -10.74
N ASN A 328 -3.17 -21.68 -11.60
CA ASN A 328 -3.22 -23.12 -11.85
C ASN A 328 -2.57 -23.93 -10.71
N LYS A 329 -1.63 -23.34 -9.98
CA LYS A 329 -0.88 -24.00 -8.91
C LYS A 329 -0.93 -23.19 -7.63
N ARG A 330 -1.09 -23.91 -6.52
CA ARG A 330 -1.03 -23.41 -5.16
C ARG A 330 -0.19 -24.38 -4.33
N LYS A 331 0.80 -23.87 -3.61
CA LYS A 331 1.71 -24.64 -2.77
C LYS A 331 1.81 -23.97 -1.41
N TYR A 332 1.67 -24.74 -0.34
CA TYR A 332 2.05 -24.29 1.00
C TYR A 332 3.51 -24.62 1.27
N ASP A 333 4.22 -23.68 1.85
CA ASP A 333 5.58 -23.81 2.33
C ASP A 333 5.61 -23.40 3.79
N ASN A 334 6.14 -24.26 4.67
CA ASN A 334 6.05 -24.08 6.12
C ASN A 334 6.64 -22.75 6.61
N GLU A 335 7.60 -22.18 5.86
CA GLU A 335 8.32 -20.98 6.26
C GLU A 335 7.93 -19.75 5.42
N PHE A 336 7.46 -19.96 4.19
CA PHE A 336 7.03 -18.87 3.30
C PHE A 336 5.52 -18.60 3.31
N GLY A 337 4.73 -19.59 3.72
CA GLY A 337 3.26 -19.57 3.66
C GLY A 337 2.72 -20.05 2.31
N MET A 338 1.56 -19.54 1.94
CA MET A 338 0.91 -19.87 0.68
C MET A 338 1.62 -19.22 -0.51
N PHE A 339 1.77 -19.99 -1.59
CA PHE A 339 2.40 -19.54 -2.82
C PHE A 339 1.64 -19.97 -4.07
N TYR A 340 1.38 -19.01 -4.97
CA TYR A 340 0.57 -19.21 -6.17
C TYR A 340 1.38 -18.96 -7.43
N THR A 341 1.27 -19.86 -8.41
CA THR A 341 1.97 -19.74 -9.70
C THR A 341 1.08 -20.07 -10.88
N ASP A 342 1.54 -19.70 -12.07
CA ASP A 342 0.85 -19.91 -13.35
C ASP A 342 -0.50 -19.17 -13.41
N LEU A 343 -0.46 -17.83 -13.33
CA LEU A 343 -1.63 -16.96 -13.51
C LEU A 343 -2.36 -17.29 -14.82
N GLN A 344 -3.64 -17.65 -14.71
CA GLN A 344 -4.51 -18.02 -15.81
C GLN A 344 -5.36 -16.85 -16.29
N SER A 345 -5.98 -16.12 -15.36
CA SER A 345 -6.91 -15.04 -15.69
C SER A 345 -6.92 -13.96 -14.63
N CYS A 346 -7.30 -12.76 -15.05
CA CYS A 346 -7.54 -11.59 -14.21
C CYS A 346 -8.85 -10.94 -14.66
N ASN A 347 -9.81 -10.77 -13.75
CA ASN A 347 -11.13 -10.22 -14.07
C ASN A 347 -11.63 -9.28 -12.97
N LYS A 348 -12.27 -8.17 -13.33
CA LYS A 348 -13.01 -7.34 -12.37
C LYS A 348 -14.23 -8.13 -11.88
N ARG A 349 -14.43 -8.16 -10.57
CA ARG A 349 -15.50 -8.94 -9.91
C ARG A 349 -16.45 -8.10 -9.08
N PHE A 350 -15.97 -6.97 -8.57
CA PHE A 350 -16.76 -6.06 -7.77
C PHE A 350 -16.26 -4.63 -7.97
N GLU A 351 -17.17 -3.67 -7.85
CA GLU A 351 -16.86 -2.25 -7.94
C GLU A 351 -17.73 -1.48 -6.96
N TYR A 352 -17.10 -0.56 -6.24
CA TYR A 352 -17.71 0.25 -5.20
C TYR A 352 -17.22 1.71 -5.29
N PRO A 353 -18.04 2.62 -5.84
CA PRO A 353 -17.74 4.05 -5.83
C PRO A 353 -17.79 4.62 -4.40
N LEU A 354 -16.75 5.36 -4.01
CA LEU A 354 -16.63 5.97 -2.69
C LEU A 354 -17.37 7.31 -2.67
N THR A 355 -18.70 7.28 -2.57
CA THR A 355 -19.55 8.47 -2.70
C THR A 355 -19.81 9.16 -1.34
N ASN A 356 -20.63 10.22 -1.33
CA ASN A 356 -21.12 10.86 -0.11
C ASN A 356 -22.26 10.10 0.60
N ASP A 357 -22.94 9.19 -0.10
CA ASP A 357 -23.92 8.28 0.49
C ASP A 357 -23.47 6.84 0.18
N PRO A 358 -22.75 6.18 1.12
CA PRO A 358 -22.17 4.85 0.91
C PRO A 358 -23.14 3.76 0.44
N PHE A 359 -24.45 3.97 0.61
CA PHE A 359 -25.51 3.04 0.21
C PHE A 359 -26.07 3.29 -1.19
N LYS A 360 -25.71 4.40 -1.84
CA LYS A 360 -26.26 4.79 -3.14
C LYS A 360 -25.18 4.94 -4.20
N PRO A 361 -25.48 4.54 -5.46
CA PRO A 361 -24.64 4.90 -6.58
C PRO A 361 -24.66 6.42 -6.79
N LEU A 362 -23.57 6.95 -7.34
CA LEU A 362 -23.45 8.37 -7.62
C LEU A 362 -24.47 8.81 -8.67
N HIS A 363 -25.16 9.93 -8.43
CA HIS A 363 -26.00 10.57 -9.44
C HIS A 363 -25.13 11.44 -10.37
N SER A 364 -25.44 11.42 -11.66
CA SER A 364 -24.62 12.00 -12.75
C SER A 364 -24.41 13.52 -12.72
N ASN A 365 -24.96 14.24 -11.74
CA ASN A 365 -24.87 15.71 -11.59
C ASN A 365 -24.45 16.14 -10.17
N SER A 366 -23.71 15.31 -9.44
CA SER A 366 -23.25 15.65 -8.09
C SER A 366 -21.96 16.48 -8.14
N SER A 367 -21.99 17.68 -7.55
CA SER A 367 -20.82 18.57 -7.36
C SER A 367 -19.99 18.11 -6.15
N ILE A 368 -19.53 16.86 -6.21
CA ILE A 368 -18.90 16.15 -5.10
C ILE A 368 -17.60 15.52 -5.58
N GLY A 369 -16.53 15.72 -4.82
CA GLY A 369 -15.28 14.96 -4.95
C GLY A 369 -15.04 14.11 -3.72
N THR A 370 -14.36 12.98 -3.88
CA THR A 370 -13.97 12.12 -2.76
C THR A 370 -12.53 11.69 -2.87
N ARG A 371 -11.87 11.50 -1.73
CA ARG A 371 -10.45 11.09 -1.65
C ARG A 371 -10.26 9.99 -0.64
N LEU A 372 -9.50 8.97 -1.04
CA LEU A 372 -9.08 7.89 -0.15
C LEU A 372 -8.14 8.45 0.95
N ILE A 373 -8.41 8.08 2.20
CA ILE A 373 -7.56 8.37 3.35
C ILE A 373 -6.67 7.17 3.67
N SER A 374 -7.26 5.97 3.74
CA SER A 374 -6.52 4.75 4.07
C SER A 374 -7.16 3.52 3.46
N CYS A 375 -6.33 2.55 3.09
CA CYS A 375 -6.69 1.27 2.50
C CYS A 375 -5.82 0.18 3.11
N GLN A 376 -6.44 -0.80 3.79
CA GLN A 376 -5.75 -1.80 4.58
C GLN A 376 -6.41 -3.17 4.43
N ALA A 377 -5.68 -4.16 3.91
CA ALA A 377 -6.07 -5.56 4.04
C ALA A 377 -5.57 -6.13 5.37
N VAL A 378 -6.43 -6.89 6.06
CA VAL A 378 -6.13 -7.54 7.32
C VAL A 378 -6.47 -9.03 7.21
N HIS A 379 -5.45 -9.86 7.45
CA HIS A 379 -5.55 -11.31 7.48
C HIS A 379 -5.38 -11.78 8.92
N MET A 380 -6.36 -12.51 9.44
CA MET A 380 -6.35 -13.01 10.82
C MET A 380 -6.62 -14.51 10.83
N THR A 381 -5.81 -15.25 11.58
CA THR A 381 -6.01 -16.68 11.84
C THR A 381 -6.48 -16.85 13.29
N ASP A 382 -7.68 -17.39 13.52
CA ASP A 382 -8.15 -17.68 14.89
C ASP A 382 -7.41 -18.93 15.42
N SER A 383 -6.35 -18.69 16.19
CA SER A 383 -5.54 -19.73 16.83
C SER A 383 -6.12 -20.22 18.16
N SER A 384 -7.29 -19.70 18.60
CA SER A 384 -7.90 -20.09 19.87
C SER A 384 -8.37 -21.56 19.93
N GLN A 385 -8.54 -22.22 18.78
CA GLN A 385 -8.83 -23.66 18.73
C GLN A 385 -7.58 -24.56 18.89
N ALA A 386 -6.36 -24.01 18.83
CA ALA A 386 -5.13 -24.80 18.94
C ALA A 386 -4.82 -25.27 20.39
N MET A 387 -5.44 -24.65 21.40
CA MET A 387 -5.19 -24.98 22.82
C MET A 387 -5.96 -26.21 23.33
N ASP A 388 -6.95 -26.73 22.60
CA ASP A 388 -7.68 -27.96 22.95
C ASP A 388 -6.99 -29.25 22.45
N MET A 389 -5.84 -29.14 21.78
CA MET A 389 -5.10 -30.26 21.15
C MET A 389 -4.24 -31.12 22.11
N ARG A 390 -4.69 -31.34 23.35
CA ARG A 390 -4.16 -32.44 24.19
C ARG A 390 -4.98 -33.74 24.09
N SER A 391 -5.98 -33.82 23.21
CA SER A 391 -6.64 -35.08 22.86
C SER A 391 -6.25 -35.50 21.44
N GLY A 392 -5.49 -36.59 21.32
CA GLY A 392 -4.80 -37.10 20.12
C GLY A 392 -5.65 -37.53 18.91
N ASN A 393 -6.57 -36.69 18.43
CA ASN A 393 -7.21 -36.86 17.12
C ASN A 393 -6.70 -35.80 16.15
N ALA A 394 -5.84 -36.22 15.22
CA ALA A 394 -5.42 -35.41 14.07
C ALA A 394 -6.56 -35.36 13.03
N SER A 395 -7.61 -34.59 13.31
CA SER A 395 -8.41 -33.97 12.26
C SER A 395 -7.78 -32.60 11.96
N GLU A 396 -7.52 -32.29 10.70
CA GLU A 396 -7.21 -30.94 10.23
C GLU A 396 -8.31 -29.98 10.72
N SER A 397 -8.15 -29.39 11.89
CA SER A 397 -9.04 -28.35 12.39
C SER A 397 -8.74 -27.10 11.57
N LEU A 398 -9.61 -26.78 10.63
CA LEU A 398 -9.58 -25.56 9.84
C LEU A 398 -9.58 -24.38 10.82
N SER A 399 -8.44 -23.72 11.00
CA SER A 399 -8.41 -22.43 11.67
C SER A 399 -9.23 -21.47 10.81
N GLU A 400 -10.28 -20.87 11.37
CA GLU A 400 -11.06 -19.88 10.63
C GLU A 400 -10.16 -18.69 10.27
N GLU A 401 -9.87 -18.55 8.98
CA GLU A 401 -9.14 -17.40 8.47
C GLU A 401 -10.13 -16.28 8.15
N THR A 402 -9.79 -15.06 8.56
CA THR A 402 -10.60 -13.87 8.27
C THR A 402 -9.80 -12.96 7.37
N SER A 403 -10.42 -12.58 6.25
CA SER A 403 -9.82 -11.73 5.23
C SER A 403 -10.68 -10.48 5.10
N LEU A 404 -10.26 -9.41 5.78
CA LEU A 404 -10.96 -8.13 5.81
C LEU A 404 -10.21 -7.10 4.98
N CYS A 405 -10.94 -6.15 4.38
CA CYS A 405 -10.35 -4.96 3.81
C CYS A 405 -11.07 -3.71 4.28
N PHE A 406 -10.29 -2.77 4.79
CA PHE A 406 -10.75 -1.50 5.32
C PHE A 406 -10.44 -0.39 4.32
N PHE A 407 -11.43 0.41 3.97
CA PHE A 407 -11.24 1.64 3.20
C PHE A 407 -11.89 2.79 3.92
N SER A 408 -11.18 3.91 4.02
CA SER A 408 -11.73 5.15 4.55
C SER A 408 -11.51 6.29 3.57
N TRP A 409 -12.47 7.20 3.49
CA TRP A 409 -12.41 8.32 2.56
C TRP A 409 -13.09 9.55 3.14
N GLU A 410 -12.71 10.69 2.58
CA GLU A 410 -13.33 11.99 2.82
C GLU A 410 -14.18 12.43 1.63
N VAL A 411 -15.18 13.24 1.95
CA VAL A 411 -16.15 13.78 1.00
C VAL A 411 -16.03 15.30 0.98
N TRP A 412 -16.03 15.87 -0.21
CA TRP A 412 -15.92 17.31 -0.44
C TRP A 412 -17.07 17.81 -1.29
N PHE A 413 -17.76 18.84 -0.82
CA PHE A 413 -18.70 19.62 -1.63
C PHE A 413 -18.01 20.84 -2.26
N ASP A 414 -18.41 21.22 -3.48
CA ASP A 414 -17.84 22.38 -4.19
C ASP A 414 -17.85 23.69 -3.38
N SER A 415 -18.84 23.89 -2.51
CA SER A 415 -18.97 25.07 -1.65
C SER A 415 -18.01 25.11 -0.46
N GLU A 416 -17.36 24.00 -0.12
CA GLU A 416 -16.60 23.86 1.14
C GLU A 416 -15.09 23.88 0.92
N THR A 417 -14.35 24.40 1.91
CA THR A 417 -12.88 24.49 1.91
C THR A 417 -12.21 23.38 2.71
N SER A 418 -13.00 22.52 3.34
CA SER A 418 -12.56 21.37 4.13
C SER A 418 -13.47 20.18 3.83
N PRO A 419 -13.05 18.94 4.16
CA PRO A 419 -13.93 17.78 4.09
C PRO A 419 -15.21 17.96 4.90
N SER A 420 -16.32 17.48 4.34
CA SER A 420 -17.67 17.59 4.89
C SER A 420 -18.03 16.40 5.75
N SER A 421 -17.58 15.21 5.35
CA SER A 421 -17.82 13.95 6.06
C SER A 421 -16.70 12.94 5.80
N TYR A 422 -16.64 11.94 6.67
CA TYR A 422 -15.68 10.85 6.63
C TYR A 422 -16.42 9.53 6.77
N HIS A 423 -16.04 8.55 5.98
CA HIS A 423 -16.64 7.21 5.99
C HIS A 423 -15.57 6.15 6.14
N LEU A 424 -15.92 5.04 6.77
CA LEU A 424 -15.11 3.84 6.88
C LEU A 424 -15.95 2.63 6.48
N VAL A 425 -15.40 1.79 5.61
CA VAL A 425 -16.03 0.53 5.19
C VAL A 425 -15.13 -0.63 5.50
N VAL A 426 -15.73 -1.71 5.97
CA VAL A 426 -15.10 -3.02 6.16
C VAL A 426 -15.74 -4.00 5.20
N PHE A 427 -14.95 -4.54 4.29
CA PHE A 427 -15.35 -5.61 3.38
C PHE A 427 -14.79 -6.95 3.87
N ASP A 428 -15.65 -7.95 4.01
CA ASP A 428 -15.25 -9.32 4.34
C ASP A 428 -15.30 -10.19 3.08
N LEU A 429 -14.14 -10.68 2.65
CA LEU A 429 -14.03 -11.48 1.43
C LEU A 429 -14.76 -12.82 1.57
N ASN A 430 -14.66 -13.48 2.73
CA ASN A 430 -15.28 -14.79 2.94
C ASN A 430 -16.81 -14.65 2.98
N GLN A 431 -17.32 -13.59 3.59
CA GLN A 431 -18.77 -13.33 3.55
C GLN A 431 -19.26 -12.92 2.17
N TRP A 432 -18.45 -12.21 1.38
CA TRP A 432 -18.81 -11.90 0.00
C TRP A 432 -18.93 -13.18 -0.86
N TYR A 433 -18.11 -14.19 -0.57
CA TYR A 433 -18.26 -15.54 -1.14
C TYR A 433 -19.58 -16.19 -0.72
N GLN A 434 -19.92 -16.18 0.57
CA GLN A 434 -21.18 -16.75 1.07
C GLN A 434 -22.40 -16.07 0.44
N ALA A 435 -22.33 -14.75 0.27
CA ALA A 435 -23.32 -13.93 -0.41
C ALA A 435 -23.37 -14.11 -1.94
N GLN A 436 -22.69 -15.13 -2.49
CA GLN A 436 -22.67 -15.48 -3.91
C GLN A 436 -21.96 -14.44 -4.81
N MET A 437 -20.96 -13.75 -4.28
CA MET A 437 -20.08 -12.85 -5.02
C MET A 437 -20.82 -11.81 -5.89
N PRO A 438 -21.72 -10.99 -5.30
CA PRO A 438 -22.43 -9.96 -6.06
C PRO A 438 -21.43 -9.00 -6.72
N PHE A 439 -21.76 -8.50 -7.92
CA PHE A 439 -20.87 -7.62 -8.69
C PHE A 439 -20.92 -6.15 -8.25
N HIS A 440 -21.99 -5.75 -7.56
CA HIS A 440 -22.19 -4.40 -7.04
C HIS A 440 -22.78 -4.46 -5.65
N PHE A 441 -22.49 -3.44 -4.84
CA PHE A 441 -23.15 -3.28 -3.55
C PHE A 441 -24.61 -2.85 -3.72
N ARG A 442 -25.51 -3.55 -3.02
CA ARG A 442 -26.91 -3.18 -2.85
C ARG A 442 -27.31 -3.56 -1.43
N CYS A 443 -27.82 -2.60 -0.68
CA CYS A 443 -28.31 -2.82 0.67
C CYS A 443 -29.45 -1.84 0.93
N ASP A 444 -30.60 -2.35 1.35
CA ASP A 444 -31.77 -1.54 1.64
C ASP A 444 -31.60 -0.79 2.96
N TYR A 445 -32.28 0.35 3.07
CA TYR A 445 -32.20 1.16 4.28
C TYR A 445 -32.75 0.42 5.49
N GLY A 446 -31.89 0.19 6.49
CA GLY A 446 -32.27 -0.47 7.73
C GLY A 446 -31.88 -1.94 7.79
N GLU A 447 -31.28 -2.47 6.72
CA GLU A 447 -30.72 -3.82 6.70
C GLU A 447 -29.20 -3.78 6.92
N LEU A 448 -28.66 -4.88 7.45
CA LEU A 448 -27.22 -5.10 7.55
C LEU A 448 -26.76 -5.85 6.30
N SER A 449 -25.66 -5.41 5.69
CA SER A 449 -25.09 -6.16 4.58
C SER A 449 -24.29 -7.37 5.09
N PRO A 450 -24.42 -8.53 4.45
CA PRO A 450 -23.74 -9.74 4.89
C PRO A 450 -22.22 -9.67 4.76
N PHE A 451 -21.69 -8.82 3.87
CA PHE A 451 -20.26 -8.79 3.52
C PHE A 451 -19.64 -7.39 3.55
N MET A 452 -20.41 -6.33 3.81
CA MET A 452 -19.88 -4.99 4.06
C MET A 452 -20.49 -4.35 5.29
N ALA A 453 -19.64 -3.72 6.11
CA ALA A 453 -20.06 -2.87 7.21
C ALA A 453 -19.65 -1.43 6.93
N ILE A 454 -20.58 -0.50 7.10
CA ILE A 454 -20.38 0.92 6.80
C ILE A 454 -20.48 1.69 8.12
N TYR A 455 -19.41 2.42 8.42
CA TYR A 455 -19.28 3.23 9.63
C TYR A 455 -19.24 4.71 9.24
N SER A 456 -20.07 5.51 9.91
CA SER A 456 -19.98 6.96 9.84
C SER A 456 -18.94 7.43 10.86
N LEU A 457 -18.00 8.25 10.41
CA LEU A 457 -17.01 8.87 11.29
C LEU A 457 -17.42 10.31 11.66
N GLU A 458 -18.71 10.63 11.61
CA GLU A 458 -19.22 11.97 11.92
C GLU A 458 -18.87 12.42 13.36
N THR A 459 -19.00 11.53 14.35
CA THR A 459 -18.58 11.83 15.73
C THR A 459 -17.10 12.18 15.81
N VAL A 460 -16.27 11.50 15.02
CA VAL A 460 -14.84 11.82 14.92
C VAL A 460 -14.66 13.19 14.28
N ALA A 461 -15.35 13.46 13.16
CA ALA A 461 -15.33 14.75 12.47
C ALA A 461 -15.71 15.93 13.38
N GLN A 462 -16.75 15.77 14.19
CA GLN A 462 -17.21 16.76 15.16
C GLN A 462 -16.14 17.03 16.24
N ASN A 463 -15.46 15.98 16.70
CA ASN A 463 -14.38 16.08 17.69
C ASN A 463 -13.08 16.69 17.13
N LEU A 464 -12.88 16.64 15.81
CA LEU A 464 -11.67 17.17 15.18
C LEU A 464 -11.61 18.70 15.14
N GLN A 465 -12.72 19.40 15.36
CA GLN A 465 -12.79 20.88 15.28
C GLN A 465 -12.21 21.45 13.98
N ARG A 466 -12.45 20.76 12.84
CA ARG A 466 -11.94 21.07 11.48
C ARG A 466 -10.48 20.69 11.20
N GLU A 467 -9.80 20.00 12.11
CA GLU A 467 -8.51 19.38 11.79
C GLU A 467 -8.69 18.22 10.78
N PRO A 468 -7.76 18.04 9.82
CA PRO A 468 -7.85 16.97 8.84
C PRO A 468 -7.58 15.59 9.45
N VAL A 469 -8.20 14.55 8.90
CA VAL A 469 -7.86 13.14 9.17
C VAL A 469 -6.75 12.73 8.20
N LEU A 470 -5.56 12.42 8.73
CA LEU A 470 -4.41 12.08 7.90
C LEU A 470 -4.26 10.58 7.63
N GLY A 471 -4.87 9.74 8.47
CA GLY A 471 -4.78 8.29 8.35
C GLY A 471 -5.71 7.59 9.35
N ILE A 472 -6.22 6.43 8.95
CA ILE A 472 -7.03 5.54 9.77
C ILE A 472 -6.45 4.13 9.65
N TYR A 473 -6.26 3.48 10.79
CA TYR A 473 -5.66 2.15 10.84
C TYR A 473 -6.46 1.26 11.79
N ALA A 474 -6.88 0.10 11.28
CA ALA A 474 -7.48 -0.94 12.09
C ALA A 474 -6.36 -1.80 12.67
N VAL A 475 -6.21 -1.82 14.00
CA VAL A 475 -5.19 -2.63 14.68
C VAL A 475 -5.60 -4.10 14.62
N PRO A 476 -4.92 -4.97 13.85
CA PRO A 476 -5.39 -6.33 13.60
C PRO A 476 -5.60 -7.16 14.88
N GLN A 477 -4.77 -6.96 15.91
CA GLN A 477 -4.87 -7.73 17.16
C GLN A 477 -6.12 -7.36 17.98
N ASN A 478 -6.76 -6.22 17.69
CA ASN A 478 -7.91 -5.74 18.45
C ASN A 478 -9.25 -6.12 17.80
N ILE A 479 -9.25 -6.51 16.53
CA ILE A 479 -10.47 -6.89 15.82
C ILE A 479 -10.95 -8.23 16.36
N LYS A 480 -12.20 -8.28 16.84
CA LYS A 480 -12.80 -9.51 17.37
C LYS A 480 -14.11 -9.83 16.66
N LYS A 481 -14.27 -11.10 16.30
CA LYS A 481 -15.56 -11.64 15.86
C LYS A 481 -16.51 -11.73 17.05
N PHE A 482 -17.77 -11.37 16.83
CA PHE A 482 -18.83 -11.66 17.79
C PHE A 482 -18.97 -13.18 17.98
N LYS A 483 -19.02 -13.62 19.24
CA LYS A 483 -19.22 -15.04 19.59
C LYS A 483 -20.49 -15.15 20.44
N SER A 484 -21.43 -15.97 20.00
CA SER A 484 -22.69 -16.23 20.70
C SER A 484 -23.04 -17.71 20.63
N LEU A 485 -23.76 -18.20 21.66
CA LEU A 485 -24.33 -19.54 21.68
C LEU A 485 -25.55 -19.67 20.76
N ALA A 486 -26.16 -18.54 20.38
CA ALA A 486 -27.25 -18.51 19.41
C ALA A 486 -26.69 -18.48 17.99
N ALA A 487 -27.27 -19.27 17.09
CA ALA A 487 -26.90 -19.32 15.69
C ALA A 487 -27.78 -18.34 14.89
N SER A 488 -27.34 -17.08 14.77
CA SER A 488 -27.88 -16.13 13.79
C SER A 488 -26.82 -15.88 12.73
N GLU A 489 -27.21 -15.83 11.45
CA GLU A 489 -26.29 -15.51 10.35
C GLU A 489 -25.70 -14.10 10.50
N GLU A 490 -26.49 -13.16 11.03
CA GLU A 490 -26.09 -11.76 11.25
C GLU A 490 -24.88 -11.63 12.20
N PHE A 491 -24.62 -12.63 13.04
CA PHE A 491 -23.47 -12.65 13.94
C PHE A 491 -22.14 -12.86 13.22
N PHE A 492 -22.17 -13.30 11.97
CA PHE A 492 -20.99 -13.47 11.15
C PHE A 492 -20.78 -12.30 10.17
N TYR A 493 -21.70 -11.34 10.14
CA TYR A 493 -21.57 -10.17 9.28
C TYR A 493 -20.44 -9.26 9.79
N PRO A 494 -19.76 -8.51 8.92
CA PRO A 494 -18.71 -7.58 9.34
C PRO A 494 -19.22 -6.48 10.28
N SER A 495 -20.53 -6.24 10.34
CA SER A 495 -21.17 -5.32 11.29
C SER A 495 -21.12 -5.81 12.74
N ALA A 496 -20.89 -7.11 12.95
CA ALA A 496 -20.75 -7.72 14.27
C ALA A 496 -19.30 -7.71 14.78
N LEU A 497 -18.34 -7.20 13.99
CA LEU A 497 -16.96 -7.03 14.45
C LEU A 497 -16.90 -5.94 15.53
N SER A 498 -16.10 -6.18 16.57
CA SER A 498 -15.75 -5.19 17.60
C SER A 498 -14.31 -4.78 17.52
#